data_AF-A0A5A7WVN7-F1
#
_entry.id   AF-A0A5A7WVN7-F1
#
_cell.length_a   1.000
_cell.length_b   1.000
_cell.length_c   1.000
_cell.angle_alpha   90.00
_cell.angle_beta   90.00
_cell.angle_gamma   90.00
#
_symmetry.space_group_name_H-M   'P 1'
#
loop_
_entity.id
_entity.type
_entity.pdbx_description
1 polymer ?
#
loop_
_entity_poly.entity_id
_entity_poly.type
_entity_poly.pdbx_seq_one_letter_code
_entity_poly.pdbx_strand_id
1 'polypeptide(L)'
;MGTSGDDTTRAVGDRRGHENSHTTPGRPMSRLVARAGSRNCRQPASMVAASDLATIVAAGPFDDLEHAQQLATMFTRVQQTCRTRLVLLGDGMCRSLVVRRAAERRLHTRLVLVEDDFGPQRSDLLATADLVIPSPASTLSELEATMAAGRAVVASASPASAALVMPYSAGLLYTPGDVSAMTAAVLRLLSHPELRDEMGVRASQVAQRHHVHPLGRQWPDAVRKHA
;
A
#
# COMPACT_ATOMS: atom_id res chain seq x y z
N MET A 1 -61.05 -30.35 -8.42
CA MET A 1 -61.53 -29.33 -7.48
C MET A 1 -60.34 -28.48 -7.11
N GLY A 2 -60.23 -27.31 -7.73
CA GLY A 2 -59.23 -26.29 -7.43
C GLY A 2 -59.94 -24.94 -7.27
N THR A 3 -59.24 -24.06 -6.56
CA THR A 3 -59.48 -22.62 -6.33
C THR A 3 -60.53 -22.21 -5.31
N SER A 4 -60.03 -21.62 -4.21
CA SER A 4 -60.56 -20.49 -3.41
C SER A 4 -60.03 -20.68 -1.99
N GLY A 5 -59.40 -19.72 -1.33
CA GLY A 5 -59.13 -18.33 -1.59
C GLY A 5 -58.63 -17.78 -0.26
N ASP A 6 -57.48 -17.11 -0.28
CA ASP A 6 -56.94 -16.38 0.87
C ASP A 6 -57.87 -15.22 1.24
N ASP A 7 -58.09 -14.97 2.54
CA ASP A 7 -58.03 -13.59 3.06
C ASP A 7 -57.88 -13.51 4.58
N THR A 8 -57.12 -12.48 5.00
CA THR A 8 -57.07 -11.81 6.33
C THR A 8 -56.61 -12.63 7.55
N THR A 9 -55.63 -12.20 8.36
CA THR A 9 -55.74 -10.99 9.20
C THR A 9 -54.42 -10.66 9.92
N ARG A 10 -54.01 -9.38 9.81
CA ARG A 10 -53.27 -8.50 10.77
C ARG A 10 -51.94 -8.98 11.41
N ALA A 11 -50.85 -8.34 10.97
CA ALA A 11 -49.71 -8.00 11.81
C ALA A 11 -49.40 -6.49 11.63
N VAL A 12 -49.55 -5.71 12.70
CA VAL A 12 -49.13 -4.30 12.78
C VAL A 12 -47.97 -4.25 13.77
N GLY A 13 -46.81 -3.85 13.28
CA GLY A 13 -45.63 -3.53 14.08
C GLY A 13 -44.89 -2.35 13.45
N ASP A 14 -44.78 -1.25 14.18
CA ASP A 14 -43.86 -0.14 13.92
C ASP A 14 -43.64 0.57 15.27
N ARG A 15 -42.47 0.42 15.91
CA ARG A 15 -41.25 1.27 15.85
C ARG A 15 -41.31 2.62 16.59
N ARG A 16 -40.29 2.74 17.45
CA ARG A 16 -39.47 3.91 17.83
C ARG A 16 -40.08 4.98 18.74
N GLY A 17 -39.26 5.40 19.71
CA GLY A 17 -39.41 6.66 20.43
C GLY A 17 -38.61 6.72 21.72
N HIS A 18 -37.30 6.94 21.61
CA HIS A 18 -36.43 7.32 22.72
C HIS A 18 -36.67 8.79 23.05
N GLU A 19 -36.97 9.12 24.31
CA GLU A 19 -37.01 10.50 24.82
C GLU A 19 -36.15 10.58 26.09
N ASN A 20 -34.90 10.99 25.93
CA ASN A 20 -34.06 11.42 27.04
C ASN A 20 -33.94 12.95 26.94
N SER A 21 -34.66 13.61 27.84
CA SER A 21 -34.48 15.00 28.23
C SER A 21 -33.16 15.16 28.99
N HIS A 22 -32.45 16.27 28.78
CA HIS A 22 -31.78 17.09 29.80
C HIS A 22 -30.90 18.16 29.12
N THR A 23 -31.44 19.36 29.04
CA THR A 23 -30.73 20.60 28.69
C THR A 23 -30.34 21.31 29.99
N THR A 24 -29.08 21.68 30.16
CA THR A 24 -28.67 22.73 31.10
C THR A 24 -27.43 23.46 30.55
N PRO A 25 -27.46 24.79 30.36
CA PRO A 25 -26.29 25.55 29.94
C PRO A 25 -25.61 26.22 31.15
N GLY A 26 -24.27 26.10 31.22
CA GLY A 26 -23.45 26.81 32.19
C GLY A 26 -22.13 27.28 31.55
N ARG A 27 -22.01 28.59 31.32
CA ARG A 27 -20.73 29.33 31.20
C ARG A 27 -20.36 29.82 32.62
N PRO A 28 -19.14 30.33 32.97
CA PRO A 28 -18.17 31.01 32.10
C PRO A 28 -16.66 30.89 32.46
N MET A 29 -15.82 31.62 31.69
CA MET A 29 -14.48 32.17 32.03
C MET A 29 -13.33 31.15 32.29
N SER A 30 -12.06 31.36 31.92
CA SER A 30 -11.27 32.52 31.49
C SER A 30 -9.90 32.04 30.97
N ARG A 31 -9.20 32.92 30.24
CA ARG A 31 -7.72 33.05 30.12
C ARG A 31 -6.85 31.79 30.24
N LEU A 32 -6.08 31.49 29.18
CA LEU A 32 -4.63 31.71 29.23
C LEU A 32 -4.04 31.65 27.81
N VAL A 33 -3.30 32.69 27.45
CA VAL A 33 -2.33 32.64 26.35
C VAL A 33 -1.08 31.97 26.89
N ALA A 34 -0.62 30.89 26.26
CA ALA A 34 0.73 30.38 26.42
C ALA A 34 1.29 30.03 25.03
N ARG A 35 2.11 30.95 24.51
CA ARG A 35 3.14 30.63 23.53
C ARG A 35 4.22 29.81 24.24
N ALA A 36 4.73 28.81 23.52
CA ALA A 36 6.06 28.21 23.60
C ALA A 36 6.06 26.70 23.87
N GLY A 37 6.61 25.98 22.89
CA GLY A 37 7.66 25.02 23.18
C GLY A 37 7.24 23.59 23.44
N SER A 38 7.85 22.73 22.62
CA SER A 38 8.34 21.41 23.00
C SER A 38 7.32 20.29 23.16
N ARG A 39 7.46 19.34 22.22
CA ARG A 39 7.42 17.89 22.42
C ARG A 39 6.11 17.35 23.01
N ASN A 40 5.32 16.69 22.16
CA ASN A 40 4.61 15.52 22.63
C ASN A 40 4.78 14.36 21.65
N CYS A 41 5.60 13.40 22.09
CA CYS A 41 5.59 12.03 21.64
C CYS A 41 4.16 11.48 21.73
N ARG A 42 3.64 10.98 20.61
CA ARG A 42 2.68 9.88 20.63
C ARG A 42 3.12 8.86 19.57
N GLN A 43 3.81 7.84 20.06
CA GLN A 43 4.19 6.64 19.33
C GLN A 43 2.94 5.80 19.01
N PRO A 44 2.94 5.08 17.88
CA PRO A 44 3.50 3.73 17.90
C PRO A 44 4.64 3.59 16.87
N ALA A 45 5.87 3.84 17.30
CA ALA A 45 7.08 3.74 16.49
C ALA A 45 8.06 2.70 17.06
N SER A 46 7.55 1.57 17.61
CA SER A 46 8.42 0.57 18.26
C SER A 46 8.53 -0.78 17.56
N MET A 47 7.87 -1.02 16.42
CA MET A 47 8.13 -2.24 15.62
C MET A 47 9.05 -2.02 14.41
N VAL A 48 9.24 -0.76 14.00
CA VAL A 48 10.17 -0.37 12.93
C VAL A 48 11.19 0.61 13.51
N ALA A 49 11.78 0.26 14.65
CA ALA A 49 12.86 1.06 15.24
C ALA A 49 14.06 1.10 14.28
N ALA A 50 14.63 2.29 14.13
CA ALA A 50 15.78 2.65 13.31
C ALA A 50 16.78 1.50 13.12
N SER A 51 16.83 0.99 11.89
CA SER A 51 17.95 0.19 11.42
C SER A 51 18.58 0.97 10.27
N ASP A 52 19.91 0.97 10.16
CA ASP A 52 20.68 1.43 8.99
C ASP A 52 20.39 0.60 7.71
N LEU A 53 19.20 0.02 7.61
CA LEU A 53 18.78 -0.93 6.61
C LEU A 53 17.65 -0.31 5.80
N ALA A 54 17.87 -0.19 4.50
CA ALA A 54 16.81 0.24 3.61
C ALA A 54 15.62 -0.73 3.67
N THR A 55 14.43 -0.17 3.77
CA THR A 55 13.17 -0.90 3.95
C THR A 55 12.38 -0.91 2.64
N ILE A 56 12.22 -2.10 2.08
CA ILE A 56 11.40 -2.38 0.91
C ILE A 56 10.06 -2.93 1.43
N VAL A 57 8.94 -2.32 1.03
CA VAL A 57 7.62 -2.87 1.32
C VAL A 57 7.06 -3.49 0.03
N ALA A 58 6.77 -4.78 0.03
CA ALA A 58 5.95 -5.40 -1.01
C ALA A 58 4.49 -5.40 -0.53
N ALA A 59 3.58 -4.89 -1.36
CA ALA A 59 2.16 -4.80 -1.06
C ALA A 59 1.39 -5.87 -1.84
N GLY A 60 0.59 -6.66 -1.13
CA GLY A 60 -0.21 -7.76 -1.67
C GLY A 60 -1.46 -7.31 -2.47
N PRO A 61 -2.29 -8.29 -2.88
CA PRO A 61 -2.30 -9.69 -2.42
C PRO A 61 -1.16 -10.56 -2.99
N PHE A 62 -0.70 -11.55 -2.21
CA PHE A 62 0.38 -12.50 -2.55
C PHE A 62 -0.15 -13.87 -3.02
N ASP A 63 -1.10 -13.89 -3.93
CA ASP A 63 -1.67 -15.14 -4.47
C ASP A 63 -0.95 -15.63 -5.73
N ASP A 64 -0.22 -14.75 -6.41
CA ASP A 64 0.56 -15.11 -7.58
C ASP A 64 1.86 -15.83 -7.18
N LEU A 65 1.96 -17.10 -7.60
CA LEU A 65 3.09 -17.96 -7.29
C LEU A 65 4.39 -17.47 -7.95
N GLU A 66 4.31 -17.01 -9.20
CA GLU A 66 5.47 -16.56 -9.97
C GLU A 66 6.04 -15.28 -9.36
N HIS A 67 5.17 -14.33 -9.05
CA HIS A 67 5.56 -13.08 -8.41
C HIS A 67 6.16 -13.31 -7.01
N ALA A 68 5.58 -14.21 -6.21
CA ALA A 68 6.18 -14.58 -4.93
C ALA A 68 7.59 -15.17 -5.08
N GLN A 69 7.82 -16.00 -6.11
CA GLN A 69 9.16 -16.53 -6.42
C GLN A 69 10.12 -15.42 -6.86
N GLN A 70 9.64 -14.47 -7.66
CA GLN A 70 10.42 -13.31 -8.09
C GLN A 70 10.80 -12.43 -6.89
N LEU A 71 9.87 -12.10 -6.00
CA LEU A 71 10.13 -11.32 -4.79
C LEU A 71 11.21 -11.96 -3.92
N ALA A 72 11.12 -13.27 -3.67
CA ALA A 72 12.12 -13.99 -2.89
C ALA A 72 13.51 -13.99 -3.54
N THR A 73 13.54 -14.17 -4.86
CA THR A 73 14.79 -14.18 -5.65
C THR A 73 15.41 -12.78 -5.71
N MET A 74 14.61 -11.76 -5.98
CA MET A 74 15.01 -10.35 -5.95
C MET A 74 15.56 -9.98 -4.59
N PHE A 75 14.84 -10.30 -3.51
CA PHE A 75 15.30 -9.99 -2.16
C PHE A 75 16.65 -10.61 -1.86
N THR A 76 16.86 -11.85 -2.28
CA THR A 76 18.17 -12.49 -2.12
C THR A 76 19.28 -11.77 -2.87
N ARG A 77 19.04 -11.40 -4.13
CA ARG A 77 20.03 -10.70 -4.96
C ARG A 77 20.36 -9.31 -4.41
N VAL A 78 19.35 -8.57 -3.95
CA VAL A 78 19.54 -7.26 -3.33
C VAL A 78 20.41 -7.37 -2.08
N GLN A 79 20.19 -8.39 -1.24
CA GLN A 79 20.98 -8.63 -0.02
C GLN A 79 22.46 -8.93 -0.28
N GLN A 80 22.83 -9.36 -1.49
CA GLN A 80 24.24 -9.54 -1.88
C GLN A 80 24.96 -8.21 -2.12
N THR A 81 24.21 -7.13 -2.38
CA THR A 81 24.76 -5.81 -2.70
C THR A 81 24.58 -4.84 -1.54
N CYS A 82 23.38 -4.80 -0.93
CA CYS A 82 23.03 -3.87 0.13
C CYS A 82 22.27 -4.59 1.23
N ARG A 83 22.49 -4.19 2.49
CA ARG A 83 21.72 -4.73 3.60
C ARG A 83 20.34 -4.07 3.63
N THR A 84 19.30 -4.86 3.37
CA THR A 84 17.91 -4.36 3.34
C THR A 84 17.01 -5.17 4.25
N ARG A 85 15.78 -4.69 4.43
CA ARG A 85 14.66 -5.40 5.05
C ARG A 85 13.51 -5.43 4.06
N LEU A 86 12.83 -6.58 3.97
CA LEU A 86 11.62 -6.74 3.17
C LEU A 86 10.42 -6.89 4.10
N VAL A 87 9.45 -5.99 3.96
CA VAL A 87 8.16 -6.06 4.63
C VAL A 87 7.15 -6.59 3.63
N LEU A 88 6.48 -7.70 3.95
CA LEU A 88 5.35 -8.21 3.18
C LEU A 88 4.07 -7.69 3.84
N LEU A 89 3.46 -6.69 3.22
CA LEU A 89 2.20 -6.09 3.65
C LEU A 89 1.05 -6.75 2.89
N GLY A 90 0.19 -7.46 3.62
CA GLY A 90 -0.94 -8.19 3.07
C GLY A 90 -0.88 -9.68 3.29
N ASP A 91 -1.93 -10.33 2.84
CA ASP A 91 -2.12 -11.77 2.90
C ASP A 91 -1.93 -12.40 1.51
N GLY A 92 -2.20 -13.69 1.44
CA GLY A 92 -2.13 -14.46 0.21
C GLY A 92 -1.49 -15.82 0.41
N MET A 93 -1.93 -16.79 -0.39
CA MET A 93 -1.53 -18.19 -0.24
C MET A 93 -0.02 -18.39 -0.45
N CYS A 94 0.57 -17.59 -1.34
CA CYS A 94 1.99 -17.69 -1.70
C CYS A 94 2.90 -16.84 -0.79
N ARG A 95 2.38 -16.08 0.19
CA ARG A 95 3.21 -15.33 1.16
C ARG A 95 4.19 -16.23 1.90
N SER A 96 3.73 -17.42 2.30
CA SER A 96 4.53 -18.44 2.98
C SER A 96 5.74 -18.91 2.14
N LEU A 97 5.63 -18.88 0.81
CA LEU A 97 6.73 -19.23 -0.07
C LEU A 97 7.89 -18.23 0.05
N VAL A 98 7.58 -16.94 0.10
CA VAL A 98 8.60 -15.89 0.24
C VAL A 98 9.34 -16.07 1.56
N VAL A 99 8.60 -16.34 2.64
CA VAL A 99 9.16 -16.63 3.97
C VAL A 99 10.07 -17.86 3.93
N ARG A 100 9.60 -18.97 3.35
CA ARG A 100 10.36 -20.22 3.26
C ARG A 100 11.67 -20.02 2.48
N ARG A 101 11.60 -19.38 1.32
CA ARG A 101 12.77 -19.10 0.48
C ARG A 101 13.76 -18.15 1.15
N ALA A 102 13.27 -17.16 1.91
CA ALA A 102 14.13 -16.29 2.71
C ALA A 102 14.80 -17.06 3.87
N ALA A 103 14.07 -17.98 4.53
CA ALA A 103 14.59 -18.80 5.60
C ALA A 103 15.69 -19.76 5.14
N GLU A 104 15.52 -20.43 3.99
CA GLU A 104 16.53 -21.29 3.34
C GLU A 104 17.88 -20.58 3.16
N ARG A 105 17.84 -19.24 3.01
CA ARG A 105 19.01 -18.38 2.79
C ARG A 105 19.43 -17.58 4.02
N ARG A 106 18.86 -17.90 5.20
CA ARG A 106 19.11 -17.22 6.48
C ARG A 106 18.76 -15.72 6.49
N LEU A 107 17.80 -15.31 5.65
CA LEU A 107 17.32 -13.93 5.56
C LEU A 107 15.99 -13.69 6.32
N HIS A 108 15.49 -14.68 7.05
CA HIS A 108 14.21 -14.58 7.77
C HIS A 108 14.18 -13.46 8.82
N THR A 109 15.33 -13.13 9.45
CA THR A 109 15.43 -12.02 10.41
C THR A 109 15.26 -10.64 9.77
N ARG A 110 15.35 -10.57 8.43
CA ARG A 110 15.20 -9.34 7.62
C ARG A 110 13.88 -9.32 6.88
N LEU A 111 12.99 -10.27 7.17
CA LEU A 111 11.65 -10.34 6.61
C LEU A 111 10.64 -10.02 7.70
N VAL A 112 9.75 -9.08 7.45
CA VAL A 112 8.66 -8.71 8.37
C VAL A 112 7.33 -8.99 7.67
N LEU A 113 6.41 -9.64 8.37
CA LEU A 113 5.06 -9.90 7.89
C LEU A 113 4.12 -8.93 8.57
N VAL A 114 3.30 -8.23 7.80
CA VAL A 114 2.27 -7.32 8.29
C VAL A 114 0.98 -7.66 7.58
N GLU A 115 -0.09 -7.84 8.35
CA GLU A 115 -1.43 -8.04 7.79
C GLU A 115 -1.93 -6.69 7.24
N ASP A 116 -2.72 -6.75 6.16
CA ASP A 116 -3.22 -5.55 5.52
C ASP A 116 -4.66 -5.30 5.95
N ASP A 117 -4.82 -4.35 6.86
CA ASP A 117 -6.14 -3.95 7.37
C ASP A 117 -6.82 -2.90 6.47
N PHE A 118 -6.22 -2.54 5.32
CA PHE A 118 -6.69 -1.52 4.35
C PHE A 118 -7.05 -0.16 4.97
N GLY A 119 -6.63 0.10 6.21
CA GLY A 119 -6.93 1.30 6.98
C GLY A 119 -5.85 2.38 6.89
N PRO A 120 -5.97 3.49 7.65
CA PRO A 120 -4.97 4.56 7.70
C PRO A 120 -3.57 4.06 8.08
N GLN A 121 -3.51 2.97 8.86
CA GLN A 121 -2.26 2.30 9.24
C GLN A 121 -1.48 1.76 8.03
N ARG A 122 -2.16 1.41 6.93
CA ARG A 122 -1.51 0.98 5.68
C ARG A 122 -0.66 2.12 5.10
N SER A 123 -1.24 3.31 4.99
CA SER A 123 -0.55 4.50 4.46
C SER A 123 0.62 4.89 5.35
N ASP A 124 0.44 4.85 6.67
CA ASP A 124 1.51 5.12 7.63
C ASP A 124 2.67 4.12 7.49
N LEU A 125 2.36 2.82 7.34
CA LEU A 125 3.39 1.80 7.12
C LEU A 125 4.12 2.00 5.79
N LEU A 126 3.38 2.21 4.70
CA LEU A 126 3.96 2.48 3.38
C LEU A 126 4.85 3.73 3.42
N ALA A 127 4.46 4.76 4.17
CA ALA A 127 5.26 5.96 4.36
C ALA A 127 6.56 5.70 5.13
N THR A 128 6.72 4.58 5.85
CA THR A 128 8.02 4.20 6.46
C THR A 128 8.98 3.53 5.48
N ALA A 129 8.51 3.13 4.29
CA ALA A 129 9.33 2.47 3.29
C ALA A 129 10.30 3.43 2.60
N ASP A 130 11.45 2.94 2.15
CA ASP A 130 12.26 3.64 1.14
C ASP A 130 11.60 3.54 -0.24
N LEU A 131 11.07 2.36 -0.59
CA LEU A 131 10.35 2.11 -1.83
C LEU A 131 9.29 1.03 -1.64
N VAL A 132 8.29 1.03 -2.52
CA VAL A 132 7.17 0.08 -2.49
C VAL A 132 7.11 -0.74 -3.78
N ILE A 133 6.85 -2.04 -3.65
CA ILE A 133 6.61 -2.97 -4.76
C ILE A 133 5.13 -3.39 -4.69
N PRO A 134 4.24 -2.79 -5.49
CA PRO A 134 2.84 -3.22 -5.55
C PRO A 134 2.71 -4.58 -6.22
N SER A 135 1.62 -5.28 -5.93
CA SER A 135 1.27 -6.54 -6.60
C SER A 135 1.11 -6.31 -8.11
N PRO A 136 1.52 -7.26 -8.97
CA PRO A 136 1.28 -7.17 -10.42
C PRO A 136 -0.21 -7.08 -10.77
N ALA A 137 -1.07 -7.61 -9.89
CA ALA A 137 -2.52 -7.59 -10.03
C ALA A 137 -3.17 -6.30 -9.47
N SER A 138 -2.36 -5.36 -8.94
CA SER A 138 -2.91 -4.16 -8.33
C SER A 138 -3.77 -3.36 -9.31
N THR A 139 -4.96 -3.02 -8.85
CA THR A 139 -5.88 -2.15 -9.57
C THR A 139 -5.35 -0.72 -9.63
N LEU A 140 -5.96 0.11 -10.48
CA LEU A 140 -5.63 1.54 -10.57
C LEU A 140 -5.74 2.22 -9.19
N SER A 141 -6.83 1.98 -8.47
CA SER A 141 -7.09 2.59 -7.16
C SER A 141 -6.14 2.09 -6.06
N GLU A 142 -5.75 0.82 -6.08
CA GLU A 142 -4.75 0.29 -5.13
C GLU A 142 -3.38 0.90 -5.39
N LEU A 143 -3.01 1.07 -6.66
CA LEU A 143 -1.76 1.70 -7.05
C LEU A 143 -1.75 3.18 -6.66
N GLU A 144 -2.85 3.91 -6.87
CA GLU A 144 -3.03 5.29 -6.39
C GLU A 144 -2.87 5.39 -4.88
N ALA A 145 -3.52 4.51 -4.13
CA ALA A 145 -3.42 4.48 -2.66
C ALA A 145 -1.97 4.20 -2.21
N THR A 146 -1.26 3.32 -2.90
CA THR A 146 0.17 3.08 -2.65
C THR A 146 1.02 4.31 -2.98
N MET A 147 0.75 4.99 -4.09
CA MET A 147 1.46 6.21 -4.50
C MET A 147 1.17 7.39 -3.57
N ALA A 148 0.00 7.43 -2.93
CA ALA A 148 -0.36 8.45 -1.95
C ALA A 148 0.58 8.47 -0.74
N ALA A 149 1.25 7.34 -0.43
CA ALA A 149 2.28 7.26 0.61
C ALA A 149 3.55 8.06 0.28
N GLY A 150 3.67 8.60 -0.95
CA GLY A 150 4.78 9.46 -1.34
C GLY A 150 6.11 8.74 -1.46
N ARG A 151 6.07 7.44 -1.77
CA ARG A 151 7.26 6.59 -1.98
C ARG A 151 7.37 6.18 -3.44
N ALA A 152 8.62 6.05 -3.92
CA ALA A 152 8.87 5.54 -5.26
C ALA A 152 8.35 4.10 -5.38
N VAL A 153 7.69 3.81 -6.50
CA VAL A 153 7.15 2.48 -6.78
C VAL A 153 8.02 1.72 -7.77
N VAL A 154 8.20 0.41 -7.54
CA VAL A 154 8.76 -0.51 -8.54
C VAL A 154 7.67 -1.49 -8.92
N ALA A 155 7.02 -1.26 -10.06
CA ALA A 155 5.81 -1.98 -10.45
C ALA A 155 6.02 -2.85 -11.68
N SER A 156 5.31 -3.98 -11.72
CA SER A 156 5.21 -4.79 -12.94
C SER A 156 4.55 -3.95 -14.04
N ALA A 157 5.04 -4.02 -15.27
CA ALA A 157 4.42 -3.33 -16.39
C ALA A 157 3.02 -3.92 -16.65
N SER A 158 2.00 -3.11 -16.38
CA SER A 158 0.57 -3.42 -16.56
C SER A 158 -0.14 -2.16 -17.07
N PRO A 159 -1.38 -2.26 -17.61
CA PRO A 159 -2.12 -1.07 -18.03
C PRO A 159 -2.28 -0.03 -16.92
N ALA A 160 -2.49 -0.45 -15.67
CA ALA A 160 -2.61 0.44 -14.53
C ALA A 160 -1.29 1.15 -14.20
N SER A 161 -0.17 0.40 -14.12
CA SER A 161 1.13 1.00 -13.80
C SER A 161 1.68 1.84 -14.94
N ALA A 162 1.39 1.48 -16.19
CA ALA A 162 1.76 2.27 -17.35
C ALA A 162 0.91 3.55 -17.48
N ALA A 163 -0.30 3.61 -16.90
CA ALA A 163 -1.12 4.83 -16.85
C ALA A 163 -0.68 5.81 -15.74
N LEU A 164 -0.30 5.29 -14.57
CA LEU A 164 -0.04 6.13 -13.38
C LEU A 164 1.44 6.35 -13.07
N VAL A 165 2.32 5.40 -13.39
CA VAL A 165 3.73 5.46 -12.98
C VAL A 165 4.60 6.05 -14.09
N MET A 166 4.47 5.51 -15.30
CA MET A 166 5.33 5.87 -16.43
C MET A 166 5.19 7.35 -16.85
N PRO A 167 3.99 7.91 -17.10
CA PRO A 167 3.85 9.24 -17.68
C PRO A 167 4.33 10.34 -16.73
N TYR A 168 4.34 10.04 -15.42
CA TYR A 168 4.68 10.97 -14.36
C TYR A 168 6.04 10.68 -13.74
N SER A 169 6.78 9.68 -14.24
CA SER A 169 8.07 9.26 -13.68
C SER A 169 7.99 9.09 -12.15
N ALA A 170 6.92 8.45 -11.68
CA ALA A 170 6.64 8.26 -10.25
C ALA A 170 7.26 6.97 -9.68
N GLY A 171 8.04 6.27 -10.49
CA GLY A 171 8.63 4.98 -10.17
C GLY A 171 9.30 4.34 -11.39
N LEU A 172 9.69 3.08 -11.23
CA LEU A 172 10.31 2.27 -12.28
C LEU A 172 9.40 1.09 -12.62
N LEU A 173 9.29 0.78 -13.91
CA LEU A 173 8.57 -0.40 -14.39
C LEU A 173 9.55 -1.51 -14.76
N TYR A 174 9.16 -2.74 -14.50
CA TYR A 174 9.88 -3.94 -14.95
C TYR A 174 8.95 -4.84 -15.75
N THR A 175 9.51 -5.63 -16.67
CA THR A 175 8.76 -6.59 -17.47
C THR A 175 8.23 -7.72 -16.58
N PRO A 176 6.92 -8.07 -16.63
CA PRO A 176 6.40 -9.23 -15.90
C PRO A 176 7.22 -10.48 -16.22
N GLY A 177 7.57 -11.28 -15.22
CA GLY A 177 8.48 -12.41 -15.42
C GLY A 177 9.96 -12.09 -15.15
N ASP A 178 10.37 -10.83 -15.33
CA ASP A 178 11.78 -10.44 -15.32
C ASP A 178 12.24 -10.01 -13.92
N VAL A 179 12.65 -11.02 -13.13
CA VAL A 179 13.25 -10.80 -11.81
C VAL A 179 14.56 -10.00 -11.86
N SER A 180 15.30 -10.07 -12.97
CA SER A 180 16.56 -9.33 -13.11
C SER A 180 16.29 -7.85 -13.28
N ALA A 181 15.32 -7.48 -14.12
CA ALA A 181 14.85 -6.11 -14.26
C ALA A 181 14.25 -5.56 -12.95
N MET A 182 13.43 -6.37 -12.25
CA MET A 182 12.91 -6.00 -10.92
C MET A 182 14.05 -5.71 -9.93
N THR A 183 15.07 -6.58 -9.87
CA THR A 183 16.23 -6.42 -8.99
C THR A 183 17.01 -5.15 -9.34
N ALA A 184 17.25 -4.90 -10.62
CA ALA A 184 17.99 -3.73 -11.09
C ALA A 184 17.25 -2.42 -10.75
N ALA A 185 15.92 -2.40 -10.92
CA ALA A 185 15.08 -1.25 -10.54
C ALA A 185 15.17 -0.96 -9.03
N VAL A 186 15.05 -1.99 -8.19
CA VAL A 186 15.20 -1.85 -6.74
C VAL A 186 16.59 -1.33 -6.37
N LEU A 187 17.66 -1.95 -6.87
CA LEU A 187 19.04 -1.52 -6.58
C LEU A 187 19.31 -0.08 -7.06
N ARG A 188 18.75 0.32 -8.20
CA ARG A 188 18.87 1.70 -8.70
C ARG A 188 18.28 2.71 -7.72
N LEU A 189 17.06 2.47 -7.22
CA LEU A 189 16.41 3.37 -6.27
C LEU A 189 17.10 3.37 -4.90
N LEU A 190 17.64 2.23 -4.47
CA LEU A 190 18.41 2.14 -3.24
C LEU A 190 19.75 2.87 -3.32
N SER A 191 20.38 2.90 -4.50
CA SER A 191 21.68 3.56 -4.70
C SER A 191 21.56 5.06 -5.00
N HIS A 192 20.37 5.55 -5.37
CA HIS A 192 20.12 6.95 -5.74
C HIS A 192 18.96 7.52 -4.90
N PRO A 193 19.22 7.93 -3.64
CA PRO A 193 18.17 8.42 -2.75
C PRO A 193 17.48 9.67 -3.30
N GLU A 194 18.20 10.57 -3.97
CA GLU A 194 17.61 11.76 -4.60
C GLU A 194 16.57 11.40 -5.66
N LEU A 195 16.89 10.45 -6.56
CA LEU A 195 15.97 9.96 -7.58
C LEU A 195 14.71 9.35 -6.95
N ARG A 196 14.91 8.55 -5.90
CA ARG A 196 13.82 7.89 -5.16
C ARG A 196 12.90 8.91 -4.49
N ASP A 197 13.46 9.93 -3.86
CA ASP A 197 12.68 10.96 -3.18
C ASP A 197 11.91 11.83 -4.19
N GLU A 198 12.53 12.21 -5.31
CA GLU A 198 11.85 12.88 -6.42
C GLU A 198 10.69 12.07 -7.00
N MET A 199 10.91 10.77 -7.23
CA MET A 199 9.87 9.86 -7.71
C MET A 199 8.73 9.73 -6.71
N GLY A 200 9.03 9.67 -5.41
CA GLY A 200 8.03 9.65 -4.34
C GLY A 200 7.17 10.91 -4.29
N VAL A 201 7.78 12.10 -4.45
CA VAL A 201 7.04 13.37 -4.56
C VAL A 201 6.10 13.34 -5.76
N ARG A 202 6.58 12.92 -6.93
CA ARG A 202 5.74 12.78 -8.13
C ARG A 202 4.61 11.77 -7.91
N ALA A 203 4.87 10.66 -7.22
CA ALA A 203 3.86 9.65 -6.90
C ALA A 203 2.71 10.22 -6.06
N SER A 204 3.02 10.97 -4.99
CA SER A 204 1.99 11.60 -4.15
C SER A 204 1.18 12.64 -4.94
N GLN A 205 1.84 13.43 -5.81
CA GLN A 205 1.14 14.40 -6.66
C GLN A 205 0.18 13.73 -7.65
N VAL A 206 0.57 12.58 -8.23
CA VAL A 206 -0.31 11.80 -9.11
C VAL A 206 -1.52 11.30 -8.31
N ALA A 207 -1.31 10.69 -7.15
CA ALA A 207 -2.41 10.20 -6.32
C ALA A 207 -3.40 11.32 -5.93
N GLN A 208 -2.91 12.52 -5.59
CA GLN A 208 -3.76 13.68 -5.29
C GLN A 208 -4.58 14.14 -6.50
N ARG A 209 -4.04 14.04 -7.72
CA ARG A 209 -4.73 14.42 -8.96
C ARG A 209 -5.79 13.41 -9.39
N HIS A 210 -5.53 12.11 -9.20
CA HIS A 210 -6.43 11.03 -9.63
C HIS A 210 -7.46 10.63 -8.58
N HIS A 211 -7.29 11.02 -7.31
CA HIS A 211 -8.31 10.87 -6.27
C HIS A 211 -9.68 11.50 -6.60
N VAL A 212 -9.74 12.34 -7.65
CA VAL A 212 -10.95 12.96 -8.20
C VAL A 212 -11.19 12.55 -9.65
N HIS A 213 -11.29 11.25 -9.98
CA HIS A 213 -12.17 10.76 -11.08
C HIS A 213 -12.13 9.24 -11.24
N PRO A 214 -13.27 8.53 -11.35
CA PRO A 214 -13.29 7.17 -11.88
C PRO A 214 -13.12 7.26 -13.40
N LEU A 215 -11.88 7.20 -13.90
CA LEU A 215 -11.63 7.21 -15.34
C LEU A 215 -11.71 5.79 -15.91
N GLY A 216 -12.83 5.58 -16.60
CA GLY A 216 -13.10 4.41 -17.42
C GLY A 216 -12.09 4.23 -18.55
N ARG A 217 -12.01 2.96 -18.97
CA ARG A 217 -11.21 2.39 -20.06
C ARG A 217 -10.89 3.38 -21.18
N GLN A 218 -9.60 3.51 -21.47
CA GLN A 218 -9.03 3.34 -22.81
C GLN A 218 -7.50 3.34 -22.73
N TRP A 219 -6.89 2.28 -23.26
CA TRP A 219 -5.44 2.14 -23.41
C TRP A 219 -5.11 2.03 -24.91
N PRO A 220 -4.24 2.88 -25.47
CA PRO A 220 -3.63 2.63 -26.78
C PRO A 220 -2.40 1.71 -26.67
N ASP A 221 -2.34 0.70 -27.53
CA ASP A 221 -1.24 -0.26 -27.66
C ASP A 221 0.11 0.42 -27.99
N ALA A 222 0.90 0.72 -26.97
CA ALA A 222 2.27 1.23 -27.17
C ALA A 222 3.22 0.79 -26.04
N VAL A 223 3.42 -0.51 -25.84
CA VAL A 223 4.63 -1.01 -25.17
C VAL A 223 5.22 -2.16 -25.99
N ARG A 224 5.82 -1.79 -27.12
CA ARG A 224 6.81 -2.61 -27.81
C ARG A 224 7.94 -1.68 -28.22
N LYS A 225 9.15 -2.01 -27.73
CA LYS A 225 10.48 -1.41 -27.97
C LYS A 225 11.03 -0.68 -26.76
N HIS A 226 11.87 -1.41 -26.01
CA HIS A 226 13.16 -1.05 -25.41
C HIS A 226 13.69 -2.41 -24.89
N ALA A 227 14.12 -3.29 -25.81
CA ALA A 227 15.52 -3.48 -26.23
C ALA A 227 16.38 -4.04 -25.09
#